data_AF-A0A0R0MA25-F1
#
_entry.id   AF-A0A0R0MA25-F1
#
_cell.length_a   1.000
_cell.length_b   1.000
_cell.length_c   1.000
_cell.angle_alpha   90.00
_cell.angle_beta   90.00
_cell.angle_gamma   90.00
#
_symmetry.space_group_name_H-M   'P 1'
#
loop_
_entity.id
_entity.type
_entity.pdbx_description
1 polymer ?
#
loop_
_entity_poly.entity_id
_entity_poly.type
_entity_poly.pdbx_seq_one_letter_code
_entity_poly.pdbx_strand_id
1 'polypeptide(L)'
;MYQSDVYSKPSYEPLPPQETLPTMYELPSEYPEEPGLPDEFHLLQPELLRSTFCPHSYPKDNVFIGSELNLYYDSKHTQWYKRP
;
A
#
# COMPACT_ATOMS: atom_id res chain seq x y z
N MET A 1 -47.93 2.62 29.97
CA MET A 1 -46.51 2.28 30.17
C MET A 1 -45.96 1.97 28.80
N TYR A 2 -45.17 2.87 28.20
CA TYR A 2 -44.53 2.61 26.92
C TYR A 2 -43.14 2.05 27.21
N GLN A 3 -42.91 0.81 26.79
CA GLN A 3 -41.62 0.13 26.89
C GLN A 3 -40.62 0.90 26.01
N SER A 4 -39.62 1.50 26.63
CA SER A 4 -38.45 2.06 25.97
C SER A 4 -37.49 0.93 25.64
N ASP A 5 -37.75 0.22 24.54
CA ASP A 5 -36.80 -0.74 23.99
C ASP A 5 -35.64 0.03 23.34
N VAL A 6 -34.66 0.33 24.20
CA VAL A 6 -33.21 0.34 23.96
C VAL A 6 -32.82 0.44 22.48
N TYR A 7 -32.56 1.68 22.01
CA TYR A 7 -31.67 1.89 20.88
C TYR A 7 -30.26 1.46 21.29
N SER A 8 -29.98 0.15 21.25
CA SER A 8 -28.61 -0.34 21.24
C SER A 8 -28.04 0.03 19.89
N LYS A 9 -27.17 1.05 19.87
CA LYS A 9 -26.26 1.28 18.75
C LYS A 9 -25.54 -0.04 18.49
N PRO A 10 -25.63 -0.65 17.29
CA PRO A 10 -24.76 -1.76 16.97
C PRO A 10 -23.33 -1.24 17.08
N SER A 11 -22.55 -1.79 18.01
CA SER A 11 -21.11 -1.58 18.07
C SER A 11 -20.53 -2.33 16.89
N TYR A 12 -20.48 -1.67 15.73
CA TYR A 12 -19.73 -2.20 14.60
C TYR A 12 -18.27 -1.84 14.86
N GLU A 13 -17.60 -2.68 15.65
CA GLU A 13 -16.14 -2.63 15.67
C GLU A 13 -15.66 -3.06 14.29
N PRO A 14 -14.83 -2.23 13.61
CA PRO A 14 -14.29 -2.62 12.32
C PRO A 14 -13.43 -3.87 12.52
N LEU A 15 -13.67 -4.88 11.68
CA LEU A 15 -12.85 -6.09 11.66
C LEU A 15 -11.37 -5.74 11.41
N PRO A 16 -10.44 -6.57 11.87
CA PRO A 16 -9.02 -6.37 11.61
C PRO A 16 -8.74 -6.20 10.11
N PRO A 17 -7.79 -5.32 9.72
CA PRO A 17 -7.41 -5.13 8.32
C PRO A 17 -7.02 -6.42 7.61
N GLN A 18 -6.44 -7.39 8.33
CA GLN A 18 -6.03 -8.69 7.78
C GLN A 18 -7.21 -9.56 7.32
N GLU A 19 -8.41 -9.30 7.84
CA GLU A 19 -9.63 -10.03 7.47
C GLU A 19 -10.45 -9.28 6.41
N THR A 20 -10.15 -8.00 6.18
CA THR A 20 -10.99 -7.11 5.37
C THR A 20 -10.27 -6.51 4.16
N LEU A 21 -8.93 -6.50 4.16
CA LEU A 21 -8.12 -5.98 3.07
C LEU A 21 -7.43 -7.12 2.31
N PRO A 22 -7.33 -7.02 0.98
CA PRO A 22 -6.59 -7.99 0.19
C PRO A 22 -5.09 -7.93 0.52
N THR A 23 -4.43 -9.07 0.39
CA THR A 23 -2.98 -9.19 0.35
C THR A 23 -2.44 -8.83 -1.05
N MET A 24 -1.14 -8.55 -1.16
CA MET A 24 -0.48 -8.23 -2.43
C MET A 24 -0.65 -9.34 -3.50
N TYR A 25 -0.90 -10.59 -3.09
CA TYR A 25 -1.13 -11.71 -3.99
C TYR A 25 -2.57 -11.79 -4.53
N GLU A 26 -3.51 -11.10 -3.91
CA GLU A 26 -4.93 -11.09 -4.28
C GLU A 26 -5.28 -9.93 -5.22
N LEU A 27 -4.34 -9.00 -5.44
CA LEU A 27 -4.54 -7.86 -6.34
C LEU A 27 -4.33 -8.26 -7.81
N PRO A 28 -5.19 -7.82 -8.74
CA PRO A 28 -5.00 -8.06 -10.17
C PRO A 28 -3.73 -7.35 -10.68
N SER A 29 -3.02 -7.92 -11.65
CA SER A 29 -1.98 -7.15 -12.35
C SER A 29 -2.63 -6.02 -13.14
N GLU A 30 -2.01 -4.83 -13.18
CA GLU A 30 -2.48 -3.72 -14.02
C GLU A 30 -2.42 -4.07 -15.51
N TYR A 31 -1.41 -4.87 -15.89
CA TYR A 31 -1.19 -5.34 -17.26
C TYR A 31 -0.85 -6.84 -17.24
N PRO A 32 -1.84 -7.74 -17.25
CA PRO A 32 -1.60 -9.19 -17.19
C PRO A 32 -0.87 -9.74 -18.42
N GLU A 33 -0.85 -8.99 -19.53
CA GLU A 33 -0.18 -9.36 -20.78
C GLU A 33 1.21 -8.74 -20.95
N GLU A 34 1.61 -7.79 -20.11
CA GLU A 34 2.96 -7.22 -20.19
C GLU A 34 3.98 -8.22 -19.64
N PRO A 35 4.98 -8.63 -20.44
CA PRO A 35 6.10 -9.37 -19.89
C PRO A 35 6.80 -8.46 -18.88
N GLY A 36 6.88 -8.91 -17.63
CA GLY A 36 7.59 -8.17 -16.59
C GLY A 36 8.99 -7.79 -17.07
N LEU A 37 9.45 -6.59 -16.71
CA LEU A 37 10.82 -6.19 -17.00
C LEU A 37 11.79 -7.17 -16.32
N PRO A 38 13.01 -7.38 -16.87
CA PRO A 38 14.05 -8.12 -16.18
C PRO A 38 14.29 -7.52 -14.79
N ASP A 39 14.34 -8.38 -13.78
CA ASP A 39 14.46 -8.03 -12.36
C ASP A 39 15.75 -7.23 -12.04
N GLU A 40 16.68 -7.15 -12.99
CA GLU A 40 17.91 -6.35 -12.87
C GLU A 40 17.63 -4.85 -12.71
N PHE A 41 16.62 -4.31 -13.41
CA PHE A 41 16.31 -2.87 -13.33
C PHE A 41 15.69 -2.48 -11.99
N HIS A 42 15.06 -3.43 -11.30
CA HIS A 42 14.45 -3.23 -10.00
C HIS A 42 15.48 -2.81 -8.94
N LEU A 43 16.71 -3.32 -9.04
CA LEU A 43 17.81 -2.96 -8.14
C LEU A 43 18.60 -1.72 -8.58
N LEU A 44 18.54 -1.34 -9.85
CA LEU A 44 19.23 -0.14 -10.34
C LEU A 44 18.55 1.15 -9.91
N GLN A 45 17.23 1.16 -9.79
CA GLN A 45 16.44 2.31 -9.36
C GLN A 45 16.82 2.84 -7.95
N PRO A 46 16.89 2.01 -6.89
CA PRO A 46 17.32 2.48 -5.57
C PRO A 46 18.77 2.96 -5.55
N GLU A 47 19.68 2.34 -6.31
CA GLU A 47 21.07 2.79 -6.39
C GLU A 47 21.21 4.16 -7.07
N LEU A 48 20.42 4.40 -8.12
CA LEU A 48 20.34 5.72 -8.75
C LEU A 48 19.82 6.76 -7.77
N LEU A 49 18.75 6.46 -7.03
CA LEU A 49 18.19 7.36 -6.02
C LEU A 49 19.22 7.63 -4.90
N ARG A 50 19.94 6.61 -4.45
CA ARG A 50 20.99 6.76 -3.43
C ARG A 50 22.11 7.69 -3.87
N SER A 51 22.42 7.65 -5.16
CA SER A 51 23.49 8.47 -5.74
C SER A 51 23.06 9.91 -6.02
N THR A 52 21.77 10.16 -6.27
CA THR A 52 21.29 11.43 -6.83
C THR A 52 20.30 12.20 -5.96
N PHE A 53 19.58 11.53 -5.06
CA PHE A 53 18.55 12.14 -4.24
C PHE A 53 19.15 12.79 -2.98
N CYS A 54 19.24 14.13 -3.01
CA CYS A 54 19.76 14.93 -1.89
C CYS A 54 18.80 16.09 -1.58
N PRO A 55 17.65 15.85 -0.92
CA PRO A 55 16.69 16.89 -0.57
C PRO A 55 17.28 17.86 0.47
N HIS A 56 17.13 19.17 0.24
CA HIS A 56 17.65 20.20 1.15
C HIS A 56 16.90 20.28 2.49
N SER A 57 15.64 19.85 2.51
CA SER A 57 14.74 19.95 3.67
C SER A 57 14.84 18.76 4.63
N TYR A 58 15.52 17.67 4.26
CA TYR A 58 15.61 16.46 5.06
C TYR A 58 17.07 16.09 5.31
N PRO A 59 17.50 15.90 6.57
CA PRO A 59 18.80 15.31 6.88
C PRO A 59 18.93 13.92 6.22
N LYS A 60 20.13 13.57 5.75
CA LYS A 60 20.38 12.28 5.07
C LYS A 60 19.97 11.08 5.91
N ASP A 61 20.18 11.16 7.22
CA ASP A 61 19.86 10.07 8.16
C ASP A 61 18.35 9.87 8.36
N ASN A 62 17.52 10.79 7.84
CA ASN A 62 16.06 10.72 7.84
C ASN A 62 15.50 10.29 6.47
N VAL A 63 16.36 9.86 5.55
CA VAL A 63 15.96 9.40 4.22
C VAL A 63 16.21 7.89 4.12
N PHE A 64 15.14 7.15 3.84
CA PHE A 64 15.22 5.72 3.53
C PHE A 64 15.04 5.51 2.03
N ILE A 65 15.80 4.55 1.48
CA ILE A 65 15.74 4.17 0.07
C ILE A 65 15.47 2.67 0.04
N GLY A 66 14.40 2.27 -0.63
CA GLY A 66 14.01 0.87 -0.82
C GLY A 66 14.01 0.51 -2.30
N SER A 67 14.30 -0.75 -2.59
CA SER A 67 14.08 -1.36 -3.91
C SER A 67 12.61 -1.75 -4.08
N GLU A 68 12.09 -2.49 -3.10
CA GLU A 68 10.75 -3.07 -3.09
C GLU A 68 9.82 -2.21 -2.24
N LEU A 69 9.20 -1.17 -2.82
CA LEU A 69 8.21 -0.36 -2.13
C LEU A 69 6.87 -0.37 -2.88
N ASN A 70 6.02 -1.33 -2.53
CA ASN A 70 4.65 -1.36 -3.00
C ASN A 70 3.80 -0.36 -2.20
N LEU A 71 3.53 0.84 -2.76
CA LEU A 71 2.63 1.82 -2.17
C LEU A 71 1.20 1.62 -2.67
N TYR A 72 0.39 0.89 -1.89
CA TYR A 72 -1.05 0.81 -2.11
C TYR A 72 -1.73 1.92 -1.33
N TYR A 73 -2.05 3.04 -1.98
CA TYR A 73 -2.81 4.09 -1.31
C TYR A 73 -3.91 4.66 -2.19
N ASP A 74 -5.05 3.95 -2.20
CA ASP A 74 -6.37 4.54 -2.35
C ASP A 74 -7.27 3.98 -1.25
N SER A 75 -7.60 4.81 -0.25
CA SER A 75 -8.45 4.40 0.86
C SER A 75 -9.88 4.02 0.45
N LYS A 76 -10.29 4.35 -0.78
CA LYS A 76 -11.59 4.01 -1.36
C LYS A 76 -11.52 2.84 -2.33
N HIS A 77 -10.34 2.47 -2.81
CA HIS A 77 -10.14 1.42 -3.80
C HIS A 77 -8.89 0.57 -3.49
N THR A 78 -8.88 -0.07 -2.32
CA THR A 78 -7.77 -0.91 -1.82
C THR A 78 -7.45 -2.14 -2.67
N GLN A 79 -8.27 -2.43 -3.69
CA GLN A 79 -8.12 -3.57 -4.60
C GLN A 79 -7.53 -3.19 -5.97
N TRP A 80 -7.18 -1.93 -6.18
CA TRP A 80 -6.69 -1.47 -7.49
C TRP A 80 -5.20 -1.77 -7.65
N TYR A 81 -5.00 -2.92 -8.29
CA TYR A 81 -3.81 -3.41 -8.96
C TYR A 81 -2.53 -3.61 -8.16
N LYS A 82 -1.82 -4.70 -8.45
CA LYS A 82 -0.43 -4.89 -8.04
C LYS A 82 0.44 -3.95 -8.88
N ARG A 83 0.95 -2.88 -8.28
CA ARG A 83 2.06 -2.11 -8.84
C ARG A 83 3.38 -2.52 -8.17
N PRO A 84 4.45 -2.82 -8.93
CA PRO A 84 5.82 -2.77 -8.42
C PRO A 84 6.21 -1.35 -7.99
#